data_AF-A0AA40CML8-F1
#
_entry.id   AF-A0AA40CML8-F1
#
_cell.length_a   1.000
_cell.length_b   1.000
_cell.length_c   1.000
_cell.angle_alpha   90.00
_cell.angle_beta   90.00
_cell.angle_gamma   90.00
#
_symmetry.space_group_name_H-M   'P 1'
#
loop_
_entity.id
_entity.type
_entity.pdbx_description
1 polymer ?
#
loop_
_entity_poly.entity_id
_entity_poly.type
_entity_poly.pdbx_seq_one_letter_code
_entity_poly.pdbx_strand_id
1 'polypeptide(L)'
;MPPATPPNSQYHSGLDVKLTSFDDLTDDQKKRCDDLIVKLGRANLTNDIPDDATRKGLWDRVFTGWDTDDKITPPSDKPRDRVAEDSQLHIGHLNTDLPGKKGNVSAVRKAGARAFIKPNVTWDGYGVLYNLVDKNGAGVPTSSVIFDDAVTPQQARVLVSAQWDRNESNRIGAWNIDLVVFWARHRLVNSIEAGECKDGTTASQRANGRVKPALRARIAEHHDQLVQLRQISTIIQKMQEIVDDMTAMAASGKARVTLHSLKRAI
;
A
#
# COMPACT_ATOMS: atom_id res chain seq x y z
N MET A 1 -24.30 13.31 -19.50
CA MET A 1 -24.81 12.32 -18.53
C MET A 1 -23.74 11.26 -18.38
N PRO A 2 -23.26 10.96 -17.16
CA PRO A 2 -22.39 9.80 -16.98
C PRO A 2 -23.20 8.52 -17.28
N PRO A 3 -22.60 7.50 -17.91
CA PRO A 3 -23.30 6.25 -18.17
C PRO A 3 -23.65 5.57 -16.84
N ALA A 4 -24.89 5.12 -16.73
CA ALA A 4 -25.39 4.39 -15.58
C ALA A 4 -24.61 3.08 -15.41
N THR A 5 -24.02 2.89 -14.23
CA THR A 5 -23.41 1.63 -13.82
C THR A 5 -24.51 0.55 -13.81
N PRO A 6 -24.34 -0.57 -14.54
CA PRO A 6 -25.34 -1.63 -14.51
C PRO A 6 -25.44 -2.23 -13.09
N PRO A 7 -26.62 -2.71 -12.67
CA PRO A 7 -26.81 -3.32 -11.36
C PRO A 7 -25.93 -4.57 -11.22
N ASN A 8 -25.27 -4.73 -10.07
CA ASN A 8 -24.37 -5.86 -9.74
C ASN A 8 -25.01 -7.26 -9.84
N SER A 9 -26.31 -7.40 -10.13
CA SER A 9 -27.08 -8.63 -9.95
C SER A 9 -27.05 -9.62 -11.13
N GLN A 10 -26.06 -9.57 -12.03
CA GLN A 10 -25.98 -10.48 -13.19
C GLN A 10 -24.73 -11.36 -13.24
N TYR A 11 -23.83 -11.24 -12.27
CA TYR A 11 -22.71 -12.17 -12.15
C TYR A 11 -23.12 -13.33 -11.23
N HIS A 12 -23.29 -14.52 -11.81
CA HIS A 12 -23.23 -15.78 -11.09
C HIS A 12 -21.90 -16.44 -11.43
N SER A 13 -21.07 -16.65 -10.40
CA SER A 13 -19.77 -17.32 -10.51
C SER A 13 -19.86 -18.75 -11.08
N GLY A 14 -21.05 -19.36 -11.00
CA GLY A 14 -21.26 -20.77 -11.33
C GLY A 14 -20.63 -21.72 -10.31
N LEU A 15 -20.26 -21.22 -9.12
CA LEU A 15 -19.82 -22.04 -8.00
C LEU A 15 -21.01 -22.75 -7.35
N ASP A 16 -20.82 -24.01 -6.98
CA ASP A 16 -21.85 -24.82 -6.30
C ASP A 16 -22.12 -24.34 -4.86
N VAL A 17 -21.21 -23.54 -4.28
CA VAL A 17 -21.23 -23.13 -2.87
C VAL A 17 -21.00 -21.62 -2.77
N LYS A 18 -21.94 -20.95 -2.09
CA LYS A 18 -21.87 -19.53 -1.76
C LYS A 18 -21.38 -19.34 -0.33
N LEU A 19 -20.24 -18.68 -0.16
CA LEU A 19 -19.69 -18.31 1.15
C LEU A 19 -19.78 -16.79 1.33
N THR A 20 -20.26 -16.35 2.47
CA THR A 20 -20.57 -14.94 2.75
C THR A 20 -19.90 -14.40 4.01
N SER A 21 -19.33 -15.27 4.85
CA SER A 21 -18.77 -14.88 6.14
C SER A 21 -17.63 -15.79 6.58
N PHE A 22 -16.89 -15.38 7.61
CA PHE A 22 -15.85 -16.19 8.25
C PHE A 22 -16.37 -17.53 8.80
N ASP A 23 -17.62 -17.56 9.28
CA ASP A 23 -18.22 -18.74 9.89
C ASP A 23 -18.58 -19.80 8.84
N ASP A 24 -18.73 -19.40 7.57
CA ASP A 24 -18.95 -20.32 6.45
C ASP A 24 -17.68 -21.09 6.03
N LEU A 25 -16.51 -20.70 6.55
CA LEU A 25 -15.22 -21.28 6.18
C LEU A 25 -14.91 -22.53 7.01
N THR A 26 -14.35 -23.55 6.36
CA THR A 26 -13.70 -24.68 7.05
C THR A 26 -12.41 -24.23 7.75
N ASP A 27 -11.94 -25.01 8.72
CA ASP A 27 -10.68 -24.69 9.43
C ASP A 27 -9.46 -24.60 8.50
N ASP A 28 -9.43 -25.44 7.47
CA ASP A 28 -8.36 -25.41 6.46
C ASP A 28 -8.45 -24.17 5.56
N GLN A 29 -9.67 -23.72 5.24
CA GLN A 29 -9.88 -22.47 4.50
C GLN A 29 -9.47 -21.26 5.33
N LYS A 30 -9.80 -21.23 6.63
CA LYS A 30 -9.42 -20.16 7.55
C LYS A 30 -7.90 -19.96 7.59
N LYS A 31 -7.14 -21.06 7.60
CA LYS A 31 -5.66 -21.08 7.67
C LYS A 31 -4.96 -20.86 6.32
N ARG A 32 -5.67 -20.92 5.19
CA ARG A 32 -5.07 -20.84 3.83
C ARG A 32 -4.41 -19.51 3.52
N CYS A 33 -4.71 -18.48 4.30
CA CYS A 33 -4.17 -17.13 4.14
C CYS A 33 -3.17 -16.75 5.24
N ASP A 34 -2.68 -17.71 6.05
CA ASP A 34 -1.73 -17.43 7.13
C ASP A 34 -0.42 -16.79 6.60
N ASP A 35 0.09 -17.19 5.43
CA ASP A 35 1.25 -16.52 4.83
C ASP A 35 0.95 -15.09 4.36
N LEU A 36 -0.30 -14.78 3.98
CA LEU A 36 -0.71 -13.41 3.64
C LEU A 36 -0.80 -12.53 4.88
N ILE A 37 -1.24 -13.06 6.01
CA ILE A 37 -1.23 -12.37 7.31
C ILE A 37 0.21 -12.02 7.70
N VAL A 38 1.13 -12.99 7.62
CA VAL A 38 2.56 -12.74 7.92
C VAL A 38 3.16 -11.69 6.97
N LYS A 39 2.86 -11.77 5.68
CA LYS A 39 3.34 -10.79 4.69
C LYS A 39 2.79 -9.39 4.96
N LEU A 40 1.51 -9.29 5.28
CA LEU A 40 0.86 -8.03 5.65
C LEU A 40 1.52 -7.44 6.90
N GLY A 41 1.71 -8.27 7.92
CA GLY A 41 2.30 -7.86 9.18
C GLY A 41 3.72 -7.31 9.02
N ARG A 42 4.52 -7.93 8.15
CA ARG A 42 5.85 -7.42 7.79
C ARG A 42 5.78 -6.13 6.99
N ALA A 43 4.91 -6.05 5.98
CA ALA A 43 4.79 -4.89 5.10
C ALA A 43 4.27 -3.65 5.84
N ASN A 44 3.40 -3.84 6.83
CA ASN A 44 2.81 -2.76 7.64
C ASN A 44 3.53 -2.54 8.98
N LEU A 45 4.65 -3.24 9.22
CA LEU A 45 5.44 -3.18 10.46
C LEU A 45 4.65 -3.49 11.74
N THR A 46 3.52 -4.20 11.64
CA THR A 46 2.72 -4.65 12.80
C THR A 46 3.24 -5.96 13.37
N ASN A 47 4.01 -6.73 12.57
CA ASN A 47 4.51 -8.07 12.91
C ASN A 47 3.38 -9.05 13.30
N ASP A 48 2.22 -8.93 12.65
CA ASP A 48 1.07 -9.80 12.89
C ASP A 48 1.43 -11.29 12.74
N ILE A 49 0.96 -12.10 13.68
CA ILE A 49 1.14 -13.56 13.72
C ILE A 49 -0.22 -14.20 13.43
N PRO A 50 -0.30 -15.25 12.59
CA PRO A 50 -1.55 -15.94 12.33
C PRO A 50 -2.11 -16.64 13.58
N ASP A 51 -3.25 -16.13 14.03
CA ASP A 51 -4.07 -16.65 15.12
C ASP A 51 -5.55 -16.47 14.77
N ASP A 52 -6.46 -16.89 15.64
CA ASP A 52 -7.89 -16.84 15.33
C ASP A 52 -8.42 -15.41 15.19
N ALA A 53 -7.84 -14.45 15.93
CA ALA A 53 -8.23 -13.05 15.87
C ALA A 53 -7.80 -12.39 14.55
N THR A 54 -6.54 -12.58 14.15
CA THR A 54 -5.99 -12.04 12.90
C THR A 54 -6.60 -12.71 11.67
N ARG A 55 -6.86 -14.03 11.73
CA ARG A 55 -7.62 -14.74 10.68
C ARG A 55 -9.02 -14.16 10.54
N LYS A 56 -9.76 -14.04 11.64
CA LYS A 56 -11.10 -13.46 11.61
C LYS A 56 -11.06 -12.03 11.06
N GLY A 57 -10.12 -11.21 11.51
CA GLY A 57 -9.96 -9.83 11.02
C GLY A 57 -9.66 -9.74 9.52
N LEU A 58 -8.86 -10.65 8.97
CA LEU A 58 -8.63 -10.74 7.53
C LEU A 58 -9.92 -11.14 6.79
N TRP A 59 -10.57 -12.22 7.22
CA TRP A 59 -11.73 -12.76 6.53
C TRP A 59 -12.96 -11.85 6.62
N ASP A 60 -13.17 -11.17 7.75
CA ASP A 60 -14.20 -10.12 7.87
C ASP A 60 -14.00 -9.05 6.79
N ARG A 61 -12.75 -8.63 6.53
CA ARG A 61 -12.43 -7.67 5.45
C ARG A 61 -12.63 -8.27 4.06
N VAL A 62 -12.31 -9.55 3.87
CA VAL A 62 -12.53 -10.26 2.61
C VAL A 62 -14.00 -10.25 2.22
N PHE A 63 -14.89 -10.48 3.19
CA PHE A 63 -16.34 -10.54 2.96
C PHE A 63 -17.05 -9.18 3.06
N THR A 64 -16.35 -8.09 3.37
CA THR A 64 -16.94 -6.74 3.35
C THR A 64 -17.39 -6.39 1.93
N GLY A 65 -18.72 -6.41 1.70
CA GLY A 65 -19.34 -6.07 0.42
C GLY A 65 -18.97 -7.01 -0.72
N TRP A 66 -18.58 -8.25 -0.42
CA TRP A 66 -18.22 -9.27 -1.40
C TRP A 66 -18.59 -10.66 -0.88
N ASP A 67 -19.11 -11.51 -1.75
CA ASP A 67 -19.27 -12.95 -1.53
C ASP A 67 -18.65 -13.76 -2.68
N THR A 68 -18.61 -15.09 -2.56
CA THR A 68 -17.96 -15.93 -3.59
C THR A 68 -18.65 -15.93 -4.95
N ASP A 69 -19.88 -15.42 -5.07
CA ASP A 69 -20.55 -15.23 -6.36
C ASP A 69 -20.15 -13.93 -7.04
N ASP A 70 -19.61 -12.97 -6.29
CA ASP A 70 -19.18 -11.68 -6.81
C ASP A 70 -17.86 -11.77 -7.58
N LYS A 71 -17.76 -10.94 -8.64
CA LYS A 71 -16.51 -10.80 -9.39
C LYS A 71 -15.39 -10.25 -8.51
N ILE A 72 -14.26 -10.97 -8.50
CA ILE A 72 -13.03 -10.47 -7.88
C ILE A 72 -12.47 -9.32 -8.72
N THR A 73 -12.46 -8.12 -8.15
CA THR A 73 -11.91 -6.93 -8.78
C THR A 73 -10.51 -6.65 -8.22
N PRO A 74 -9.48 -6.47 -9.07
CA PRO A 74 -8.15 -6.10 -8.60
C PRO A 74 -8.15 -4.71 -7.96
N PRO A 75 -7.32 -4.47 -6.93
CA PRO A 75 -7.11 -3.13 -6.40
C PRO A 75 -6.35 -2.27 -7.42
N SER A 76 -6.22 -0.97 -7.14
CA SER A 76 -5.41 -0.08 -7.98
C SER A 76 -3.93 -0.45 -7.96
N ASP A 77 -3.24 -0.28 -9.10
CA ASP A 77 -1.81 -0.59 -9.24
C ASP A 77 -0.89 0.23 -8.33
N LYS A 78 -1.38 1.40 -7.90
CA LYS A 78 -0.70 2.27 -6.95
C LYS A 78 -1.62 2.62 -5.78
N PRO A 79 -1.08 2.92 -4.58
CA PRO A 79 -1.87 3.48 -3.51
C PRO A 79 -2.43 4.84 -3.91
N ARG A 80 -3.53 5.27 -3.26
CA ARG A 80 -4.19 6.57 -3.55
C ARG A 80 -3.19 7.71 -3.58
N ASP A 81 -3.43 8.71 -4.43
CA ASP A 81 -2.60 9.91 -4.45
C ASP A 81 -2.70 10.66 -3.10
N ARG A 82 -1.61 11.33 -2.72
CA ARG A 82 -1.57 12.14 -1.49
C ARG A 82 -2.42 13.39 -1.67
N VAL A 83 -3.22 13.71 -0.67
CA VAL A 83 -3.90 15.01 -0.59
C VAL A 83 -3.05 15.98 0.22
N ALA A 84 -3.30 17.28 0.09
CA ALA A 84 -2.49 18.29 0.77
C ALA A 84 -2.54 18.08 2.30
N GLU A 85 -3.72 17.77 2.83
CA GLU A 85 -3.99 17.49 4.25
C GLU A 85 -3.18 16.32 4.82
N ASP A 86 -2.79 15.35 3.98
CA ASP A 86 -1.94 14.24 4.43
C ASP A 86 -0.54 14.71 4.84
N SER A 87 -0.10 15.84 4.27
CA SER A 87 1.31 16.28 4.31
C SER A 87 1.52 17.68 4.85
N GLN A 88 0.48 18.37 5.33
CA GLN A 88 0.61 19.75 5.80
C GLN A 88 0.03 19.94 7.19
N LEU A 89 0.75 20.69 8.02
CA LEU A 89 0.32 21.07 9.36
C LEU A 89 0.14 22.58 9.42
N HIS A 90 -0.97 23.03 9.99
CA HIS A 90 -1.23 24.44 10.22
C HIS A 90 -0.30 25.00 11.30
N ILE A 91 0.34 26.14 11.03
CA ILE A 91 1.33 26.73 11.93
C ILE A 91 1.13 28.23 12.21
N GLY A 92 0.19 28.86 11.52
CA GLY A 92 0.06 30.31 11.57
C GLY A 92 -0.76 30.89 10.43
N HIS A 93 -0.60 32.19 10.20
CA HIS A 93 -1.32 32.94 9.19
C HIS A 93 -0.42 33.90 8.41
N LEU A 94 -0.86 34.28 7.21
CA LEU A 94 -0.16 35.25 6.38
C LEU A 94 -0.32 36.66 6.95
N ASN A 95 0.76 37.44 6.98
CA ASN A 95 0.72 38.85 7.41
C ASN A 95 0.55 39.85 6.25
N THR A 96 0.65 39.36 5.02
CA THR A 96 0.57 40.17 3.80
C THR A 96 -0.07 39.36 2.68
N ASP A 97 -0.58 40.06 1.68
CA ASP A 97 -1.09 39.46 0.47
C ASP A 97 0.06 38.89 -0.39
N LEU A 98 -0.08 37.65 -0.83
CA LEU A 98 0.90 36.99 -1.70
C LEU A 98 0.36 36.86 -3.13
N PRO A 99 1.09 37.37 -4.14
CA PRO A 99 0.64 37.25 -5.52
C PRO A 99 0.64 35.78 -5.96
N GLY A 100 -0.36 35.41 -6.77
CA GLY A 100 -0.35 34.17 -7.54
C GLY A 100 0.45 34.31 -8.84
N LYS A 101 0.52 33.23 -9.63
CA LYS A 101 1.26 33.20 -10.92
C LYS A 101 0.83 34.27 -11.93
N LYS A 102 -0.41 34.76 -11.85
CA LYS A 102 -0.97 35.80 -12.74
C LYS A 102 -1.05 37.17 -12.06
N GLY A 103 -0.34 37.40 -10.95
CA GLY A 103 -0.41 38.64 -10.16
C GLY A 103 -1.65 38.77 -9.27
N ASN A 104 -2.73 38.03 -9.57
CA ASN A 104 -3.94 38.03 -8.74
C ASN A 104 -3.69 37.33 -7.38
N VAL A 105 -4.23 37.92 -6.31
CA VAL A 105 -4.20 37.35 -4.95
C VAL A 105 -5.43 36.49 -4.73
N SER A 106 -5.23 35.18 -4.57
CA SER A 106 -6.31 34.24 -4.27
C SER A 106 -6.73 34.34 -2.80
N ALA A 107 -7.94 33.89 -2.45
CA ALA A 107 -8.42 33.95 -1.07
C ALA A 107 -7.50 33.22 -0.07
N VAL A 108 -6.84 32.14 -0.51
CA VAL A 108 -5.88 31.37 0.29
C VAL A 108 -4.51 32.05 0.44
N ARG A 109 -4.29 33.17 -0.25
CA ARG A 109 -3.05 33.97 -0.24
C ARG A 109 -3.23 35.39 0.26
N LYS A 110 -4.43 35.74 0.75
CA LYS A 110 -4.66 37.04 1.38
C LYS A 110 -4.05 37.07 2.79
N ALA A 111 -3.72 38.26 3.26
CA ALA A 111 -3.41 38.50 4.66
C ALA A 111 -4.51 37.92 5.56
N GLY A 112 -4.11 37.28 6.65
CA GLY A 112 -4.97 36.51 7.57
C GLY A 112 -5.29 35.08 7.11
N ALA A 113 -4.96 34.68 5.87
CA ALA A 113 -5.14 33.30 5.44
C ALA A 113 -4.18 32.34 6.16
N ARG A 114 -4.60 31.08 6.31
CA ARG A 114 -3.83 30.04 7.01
C ARG A 114 -2.56 29.68 6.25
N ALA A 115 -1.45 29.62 6.98
CA ALA A 115 -0.17 29.12 6.52
C ALA A 115 0.11 27.73 7.12
N PHE A 116 0.78 26.89 6.33
CA PHE A 116 1.06 25.51 6.68
C PHE A 116 2.56 25.24 6.53
N ILE A 117 3.06 24.26 7.27
CA ILE A 117 4.38 23.67 7.06
C ILE A 117 4.20 22.31 6.40
N LYS A 118 5.09 21.95 5.49
CA LYS A 118 5.08 20.67 4.76
C LYS A 118 6.50 20.10 4.66
N PRO A 119 6.72 18.81 5.01
CA PRO A 119 7.98 18.15 4.75
C PRO A 119 8.11 17.92 3.24
N ASN A 120 9.31 18.20 2.74
CA ASN A 120 9.72 17.94 1.37
C ASN A 120 10.93 17.00 1.44
N VAL A 121 10.68 15.74 1.13
CA VAL A 121 11.70 14.69 1.12
C VAL A 121 12.35 14.68 -0.26
N THR A 122 13.58 15.17 -0.32
CA THR A 122 14.40 15.17 -1.54
C THR A 122 15.28 13.93 -1.55
N TRP A 123 15.01 13.01 -2.48
CA TRP A 123 15.69 11.70 -2.57
C TRP A 123 17.18 11.79 -2.90
N ASP A 124 17.61 12.91 -3.47
CA ASP A 124 18.99 13.24 -3.85
C ASP A 124 19.80 13.90 -2.72
N GLY A 125 19.13 14.52 -1.74
CA GLY A 125 19.76 15.41 -0.75
C GLY A 125 19.99 14.84 0.65
N TYR A 126 19.66 13.56 0.91
CA TYR A 126 19.74 12.94 2.25
C TYR A 126 19.16 13.80 3.38
N GLY A 127 18.03 14.46 3.15
CA GLY A 127 17.43 15.38 4.12
C GLY A 127 15.95 15.64 3.91
N VAL A 128 15.29 16.06 4.99
CA VAL A 128 13.90 16.53 4.97
C VAL A 128 13.93 18.05 5.07
N LEU A 129 13.50 18.72 4.00
CA LEU A 129 13.27 20.16 4.00
C LEU A 129 11.87 20.45 4.52
N TYR A 130 11.68 21.60 5.17
CA TYR A 130 10.38 22.00 5.69
C TYR A 130 9.98 23.31 5.06
N ASN A 131 9.08 23.23 4.07
CA ASN A 131 8.63 24.38 3.33
C ASN A 131 7.37 24.97 3.99
N LEU A 132 7.30 26.29 4.04
CA LEU A 132 6.04 26.97 4.35
C LEU A 132 5.22 27.07 3.08
N VAL A 133 3.94 26.76 3.17
CA VAL A 133 3.01 26.67 2.04
C VAL A 133 1.65 27.27 2.41
N ASP A 134 0.91 27.69 1.39
CA ASP A 134 -0.50 28.01 1.54
C ASP A 134 -1.36 26.72 1.56
N LYS A 135 -2.69 26.88 1.72
CA LYS A 135 -3.64 25.76 1.73
C LYS A 135 -3.54 24.82 0.53
N ASN A 136 -3.10 25.33 -0.62
CA ASN A 136 -2.98 24.58 -1.87
C ASN A 136 -1.58 23.97 -2.06
N GLY A 137 -0.69 24.11 -1.07
CA GLY A 137 0.67 23.59 -1.12
C GLY A 137 1.66 24.46 -1.91
N ALA A 138 1.31 25.70 -2.28
CA ALA A 138 2.23 26.59 -2.96
C ALA A 138 3.12 27.34 -1.95
N GLY A 139 4.42 27.43 -2.25
CA GLY A 139 5.44 27.97 -1.34
C GLY A 139 5.20 29.41 -0.91
N VAL A 140 5.44 29.69 0.37
CA VAL A 140 5.24 30.97 1.05
C VAL A 140 6.56 31.43 1.68
N PRO A 141 6.95 32.71 1.57
CA PRO A 141 8.13 33.25 2.27
C PRO A 141 7.95 33.23 3.79
N THR A 142 9.00 32.88 4.53
CA THR A 142 8.97 32.88 6.01
C THR A 142 8.65 34.24 6.60
N SER A 143 9.13 35.34 5.99
CA SER A 143 8.84 36.71 6.41
C SER A 143 7.35 37.09 6.29
N SER A 144 6.57 36.32 5.53
CA SER A 144 5.15 36.55 5.29
C SER A 144 4.25 35.77 6.26
N VAL A 145 4.81 35.00 7.19
CA VAL A 145 4.06 34.14 8.12
C VAL A 145 4.24 34.61 9.55
N ILE A 146 3.13 34.83 10.24
CA ILE A 146 3.07 34.97 11.69
C ILE A 146 2.73 33.59 12.25
N PHE A 147 3.63 33.02 13.05
CA PHE A 147 3.43 31.74 13.71
C PHE A 147 2.41 31.88 14.86
N ASP A 148 1.58 30.86 15.05
CA ASP A 148 0.69 30.80 16.21
C ASP A 148 1.53 30.59 17.49
N ASP A 149 1.24 31.34 18.57
CA ASP A 149 2.03 31.34 19.82
C ASP A 149 2.18 29.95 20.48
N ALA A 150 1.34 29.00 20.10
CA ALA A 150 1.30 27.65 20.66
C ALA A 150 2.43 26.73 20.16
N VAL A 151 3.11 27.04 19.04
CA VAL A 151 4.04 26.09 18.40
C VAL A 151 5.30 26.77 17.91
N THR A 152 6.45 26.41 18.48
CA THR A 152 7.76 26.82 17.95
C THR A 152 8.03 26.20 16.57
N PRO A 153 8.84 26.83 15.69
CA PRO A 153 9.19 26.26 14.40
C PRO A 153 9.77 24.85 14.48
N GLN A 154 10.57 24.54 15.51
CA GLN A 154 11.15 23.23 15.74
C GLN A 154 10.07 22.20 16.11
N GLN A 155 9.14 22.54 17.01
CA GLN A 155 8.01 21.68 17.33
C GLN A 155 7.12 21.44 16.10
N ALA A 156 6.86 22.46 15.29
CA ALA A 156 6.07 22.33 14.06
C ALA A 156 6.69 21.31 13.09
N ARG A 157 8.02 21.27 12.96
CA ARG A 157 8.75 20.28 12.15
C ARG A 157 8.56 18.85 12.67
N VAL A 158 8.68 18.65 13.98
CA VAL A 158 8.47 17.33 14.60
C VAL A 158 7.02 16.87 14.40
N LEU A 159 6.06 17.74 14.66
CA LEU A 159 4.64 17.44 14.54
C LEU A 159 4.25 17.12 13.09
N VAL A 160 4.70 17.91 12.12
CA VAL A 160 4.36 17.66 10.72
C VAL A 160 5.01 16.38 10.20
N SER A 161 6.24 16.07 10.63
CA SER A 161 6.90 14.81 10.26
C SER A 161 6.18 13.61 10.84
N ALA A 162 5.78 13.66 12.11
CA ALA A 162 4.99 12.60 12.73
C ALA A 162 3.61 12.42 12.08
N GLN A 163 2.95 13.52 11.71
CA GLN A 163 1.69 13.47 10.97
C GLN A 163 1.87 12.87 9.58
N TRP A 164 2.90 13.31 8.85
CA TRP A 164 3.21 12.80 7.52
C TRP A 164 3.52 11.30 7.56
N ASP A 165 4.36 10.86 8.48
CA ASP A 165 4.73 9.45 8.66
C ASP A 165 3.51 8.58 8.98
N ARG A 166 2.66 9.03 9.91
CA ARG A 166 1.40 8.33 10.24
C ARG A 166 0.46 8.23 9.05
N ASN A 167 0.27 9.34 8.31
CA ASN A 167 -0.63 9.38 7.17
C ASN A 167 -0.10 8.53 6.00
N GLU A 168 1.21 8.56 5.76
CA GLU A 168 1.85 7.75 4.73
C GLU A 168 1.80 6.26 5.08
N SER A 169 2.08 5.90 6.34
CA SER A 169 1.93 4.54 6.85
C SER A 169 0.49 4.04 6.71
N ASN A 170 -0.50 4.86 7.05
CA ASN A 170 -1.92 4.50 6.86
C ASN A 170 -2.28 4.35 5.37
N ARG A 171 -1.77 5.23 4.50
CA ARG A 171 -2.04 5.21 3.06
C ARG A 171 -1.48 3.95 2.40
N ILE A 172 -0.23 3.61 2.69
CA ILE A 172 0.41 2.39 2.19
C ILE A 172 -0.20 1.16 2.84
N GLY A 173 -0.44 1.20 4.16
CA GLY A 173 -1.03 0.10 4.91
C GLY A 173 -2.41 -0.30 4.41
N ALA A 174 -3.28 0.67 4.11
CA ALA A 174 -4.59 0.44 3.51
C ALA A 174 -4.47 -0.24 2.14
N TRP A 175 -3.56 0.21 1.29
CA TRP A 175 -3.35 -0.41 -0.02
C TRP A 175 -2.79 -1.83 0.07
N ASN A 176 -1.88 -2.10 1.02
CA ASN A 176 -1.40 -3.45 1.30
C ASN A 176 -2.53 -4.39 1.76
N ILE A 177 -3.46 -3.87 2.57
CA ILE A 177 -4.66 -4.61 2.99
C ILE A 177 -5.52 -4.97 1.77
N ASP A 178 -5.77 -4.03 0.87
CA ASP A 178 -6.58 -4.26 -0.34
C ASP A 178 -5.96 -5.34 -1.24
N LEU A 179 -4.64 -5.33 -1.40
CA LEU A 179 -3.90 -6.38 -2.11
C LEU A 179 -4.08 -7.75 -1.46
N VAL A 180 -3.94 -7.83 -0.15
CA VAL A 180 -4.09 -9.09 0.59
C VAL A 180 -5.52 -9.62 0.51
N VAL A 181 -6.53 -8.74 0.61
CA VAL A 181 -7.94 -9.09 0.42
C VAL A 181 -8.18 -9.67 -0.98
N PHE A 182 -7.65 -9.02 -2.02
CA PHE A 182 -7.74 -9.51 -3.39
C PHE A 182 -7.17 -10.92 -3.55
N TRP A 183 -5.96 -11.16 -3.03
CA TRP A 183 -5.33 -12.48 -3.11
C TRP A 183 -6.05 -13.54 -2.27
N ALA A 184 -6.59 -13.17 -1.10
CA ALA A 184 -7.38 -14.06 -0.27
C ALA A 184 -8.67 -14.50 -0.98
N ARG A 185 -9.39 -13.56 -1.61
CA ARG A 185 -10.57 -13.87 -2.45
C ARG A 185 -10.21 -14.85 -3.57
N HIS A 186 -9.11 -14.60 -4.27
CA HIS A 186 -8.67 -15.46 -5.37
C HIS A 186 -8.30 -16.87 -4.90
N ARG A 187 -7.66 -17.01 -3.73
CA ARG A 187 -7.35 -18.31 -3.13
C ARG A 187 -8.62 -19.05 -2.71
N LEU A 188 -9.59 -18.35 -2.13
CA LEU A 188 -10.85 -18.94 -1.70
C LEU A 188 -11.63 -19.49 -2.90
N VAL A 189 -11.86 -18.68 -3.93
CA VAL A 189 -12.56 -19.12 -5.15
C VAL A 189 -11.87 -20.30 -5.81
N ASN A 190 -10.54 -20.26 -5.95
CA ASN A 190 -9.78 -21.39 -6.50
C ASN A 190 -9.94 -22.67 -5.67
N SER A 191 -10.03 -22.57 -4.33
CA SER A 191 -10.23 -23.74 -3.46
C SER A 191 -11.62 -24.37 -3.64
N ILE A 192 -12.65 -23.53 -3.83
CA ILE A 192 -14.02 -23.96 -4.07
C ILE A 192 -14.11 -24.65 -5.44
N GLU A 193 -13.51 -24.05 -6.49
CA GLU A 193 -13.46 -24.62 -7.83
C GLU A 193 -12.71 -25.96 -7.89
N ALA A 194 -11.69 -26.14 -7.06
CA ALA A 194 -10.98 -27.42 -6.90
C ALA A 194 -11.81 -28.49 -6.14
N GLY A 195 -13.01 -28.14 -5.70
CA GLY A 195 -13.94 -29.02 -4.99
C GLY A 195 -13.59 -29.23 -3.52
N GLU A 196 -12.69 -28.44 -2.93
CA GLU A 196 -12.25 -28.59 -1.53
C GLU A 196 -13.35 -28.27 -0.51
N CYS A 197 -14.47 -27.68 -0.95
CA CYS A 197 -15.69 -27.50 -0.16
C CYS A 197 -16.59 -28.76 -0.07
N LYS A 198 -16.30 -29.83 -0.81
CA LYS A 198 -17.14 -31.04 -0.79
C LYS A 198 -16.62 -32.03 0.25
N ASP A 199 -17.11 -31.85 1.47
CA ASP A 199 -17.10 -32.76 2.64
C ASP A 199 -15.76 -33.37 3.06
N GLY A 200 -15.61 -33.63 4.36
CA GLY A 200 -14.47 -34.30 4.99
C GLY A 200 -14.23 -35.77 4.56
N THR A 201 -14.40 -36.08 3.28
CA THR A 201 -14.13 -37.40 2.71
C THR A 201 -12.70 -37.41 2.18
N THR A 202 -11.85 -38.08 2.95
CA THR A 202 -10.49 -38.56 2.66
C THR A 202 -9.96 -38.32 1.24
N ALA A 203 -8.80 -37.67 1.19
CA ALA A 203 -7.98 -37.31 0.02
C ALA A 203 -7.59 -38.46 -0.94
N SER A 204 -8.12 -39.67 -0.79
CA SER A 204 -7.77 -40.85 -1.57
C SER A 204 -8.53 -40.98 -2.91
N GLN A 205 -9.62 -40.25 -3.12
CA GLN A 205 -10.45 -40.42 -4.34
C GLN A 205 -10.24 -39.37 -5.46
N ARG A 206 -9.37 -38.36 -5.28
CA ARG A 206 -9.21 -37.25 -6.26
C ARG A 206 -8.04 -37.38 -7.24
N ALA A 207 -7.49 -38.58 -7.45
CA ALA A 207 -6.41 -38.78 -8.44
C ALA A 207 -6.87 -38.75 -9.91
N ASN A 208 -8.19 -38.80 -10.21
CA ASN A 208 -8.67 -38.95 -11.59
C ASN A 208 -9.55 -37.79 -12.13
N GLY A 209 -9.72 -36.70 -11.37
CA GLY A 209 -10.44 -35.52 -11.85
C GLY A 209 -9.52 -34.61 -12.67
N ARG A 210 -9.63 -34.65 -14.00
CA ARG A 210 -8.95 -33.70 -14.91
C ARG A 210 -9.16 -32.26 -14.42
N VAL A 211 -8.11 -31.63 -13.91
CA VAL A 211 -8.05 -30.18 -13.71
C VAL A 211 -8.42 -29.52 -15.03
N LYS A 212 -9.48 -28.70 -15.05
CA LYS A 212 -9.96 -28.02 -16.26
C LYS A 212 -8.77 -27.26 -16.91
N PRO A 213 -8.52 -27.39 -18.23
CA PRO A 213 -7.37 -26.76 -18.90
C PRO A 213 -7.26 -25.24 -18.68
N ALA A 214 -8.41 -24.55 -18.57
CA ALA A 214 -8.46 -23.12 -18.26
C ALA A 214 -7.94 -22.76 -16.86
N LEU A 215 -8.15 -23.64 -15.87
CA LEU A 215 -7.63 -23.46 -14.52
C LEU A 215 -6.10 -23.68 -14.49
N ARG A 216 -5.58 -24.62 -15.29
CA ARG A 216 -4.12 -24.79 -15.46
C ARG A 216 -3.48 -23.57 -16.12
N ALA A 217 -4.14 -22.96 -17.11
CA ALA A 217 -3.63 -21.76 -17.78
C ALA A 217 -3.60 -20.54 -16.82
N ARG A 218 -4.69 -20.29 -16.07
CA ARG A 218 -4.74 -19.20 -15.08
C ARG A 218 -3.76 -19.40 -13.92
N ILE A 219 -3.62 -20.64 -13.42
CA ILE A 219 -2.64 -20.95 -12.36
C ILE A 219 -1.21 -20.75 -12.87
N ALA A 220 -0.92 -21.14 -14.12
CA ALA A 220 0.40 -20.92 -14.73
C ALA A 220 0.70 -19.42 -14.89
N GLU A 221 -0.26 -18.62 -15.35
CA GLU A 221 -0.10 -17.17 -15.52
C GLU A 221 0.16 -16.45 -14.19
N HIS A 222 -0.56 -16.80 -13.12
CA HIS A 222 -0.31 -16.25 -11.78
C HIS A 222 0.96 -16.80 -11.13
N HIS A 223 1.39 -18.01 -11.48
CA HIS A 223 2.68 -18.55 -11.07
C HIS A 223 3.83 -17.77 -11.68
N ASP A 224 3.74 -17.41 -12.96
CA ASP A 224 4.75 -16.58 -13.63
C ASP A 224 4.85 -15.18 -13.02
N GLN A 225 3.72 -14.57 -12.65
CA GLN A 225 3.70 -13.30 -11.91
C GLN A 225 4.36 -13.41 -10.52
N LEU A 226 4.16 -14.52 -9.81
CA LEU A 226 4.83 -14.79 -8.53
C LEU A 226 6.34 -15.06 -8.70
N VAL A 227 6.75 -15.69 -9.79
CA VAL A 227 8.17 -15.88 -10.15
C VAL A 227 8.82 -14.54 -10.44
N GLN A 228 8.15 -13.64 -11.19
CA GLN A 228 8.62 -12.28 -11.44
C GLN A 228 8.76 -11.47 -10.15
N LEU A 229 7.78 -11.54 -9.24
CA LEU A 229 7.88 -10.86 -7.94
C LEU A 229 9.02 -11.40 -7.06
N ARG A 230 9.31 -12.71 -7.11
CA ARG A 230 10.48 -13.29 -6.43
C ARG A 230 11.80 -12.79 -7.03
N GLN A 231 11.89 -12.71 -8.36
CA GLN A 231 13.06 -12.15 -9.04
C GLN A 231 13.29 -10.68 -8.66
N ILE A 232 12.23 -9.87 -8.61
CA ILE A 232 12.30 -8.47 -8.15
C ILE A 232 12.78 -8.39 -6.70
N SER A 233 12.25 -9.24 -5.81
CA SER A 233 12.69 -9.30 -4.41
C SER A 233 14.18 -9.65 -4.28
N THR A 234 14.68 -10.60 -5.08
CA THR A 234 16.11 -10.95 -5.11
C THR A 234 16.97 -9.80 -5.62
N ILE A 235 16.50 -9.06 -6.63
CA ILE A 235 17.21 -7.87 -7.15
C ILE A 235 17.32 -6.79 -6.09
N ILE A 236 16.22 -6.50 -5.37
CA ILE A 236 16.21 -5.51 -4.27
C ILE A 236 17.19 -5.91 -3.17
N GLN A 237 17.24 -7.20 -2.82
CA GLN A 237 18.15 -7.70 -1.79
C GLN A 237 19.63 -7.54 -2.19
N LYS A 238 19.97 -7.84 -3.46
CA LYS A 238 21.31 -7.57 -4.00
C LYS A 238 21.65 -6.09 -4.06
N MET A 239 20.68 -5.23 -4.37
CA MET A 239 20.89 -3.77 -4.32
C MET A 239 21.19 -3.31 -2.89
N GLN A 240 20.52 -3.86 -1.88
CA GLN A 240 20.79 -3.55 -0.48
C GLN A 240 22.21 -3.99 -0.07
N GLU A 241 22.64 -5.19 -0.46
CA GLU A 241 24.01 -5.67 -0.22
C GLU A 241 25.07 -4.72 -0.83
N ILE A 242 24.83 -4.22 -2.06
CA ILE A 242 25.73 -3.24 -2.71
C ILE A 242 25.76 -1.92 -1.92
N VAL A 243 24.62 -1.45 -1.43
CA VAL A 243 24.55 -0.21 -0.63
C VAL A 243 25.28 -0.38 0.70
N ASP A 244 25.14 -1.52 1.36
CA ASP A 244 25.81 -1.83 2.61
C ASP A 244 27.34 -1.91 2.41
N ASP A 245 27.79 -2.55 1.33
CA ASP A 245 29.20 -2.60 0.91
C ASP A 245 29.76 -1.19 0.60
N MET A 246 29.00 -0.36 -0.12
CA MET A 246 29.39 1.03 -0.41
C MET A 246 29.52 1.86 0.87
N THR A 247 28.62 1.64 1.83
CA THR A 247 28.63 2.31 3.13
C THR A 247 29.83 1.87 3.98
N ALA A 248 30.14 0.58 4.00
CA ALA A 248 31.32 0.04 4.67
C ALA A 248 32.64 0.50 4.03
N MET A 249 32.68 0.62 2.70
CA MET A 249 33.84 1.18 1.98
C MET A 249 34.04 2.67 2.27
N ALA A 250 32.96 3.45 2.33
CA ALA A 250 33.02 4.87 2.69
C ALA A 250 33.52 5.06 4.14
N ALA A 251 33.09 4.19 5.07
CA ALA A 251 33.52 4.22 6.47
C ALA A 251 34.99 3.80 6.67
N SER A 252 35.54 2.96 5.78
CA SER A 252 36.93 2.44 5.89
C SER A 252 37.98 3.25 5.13
N GLY A 253 37.58 4.29 4.39
CA GLY A 253 38.50 5.21 3.70
C GLY A 253 39.28 4.59 2.52
N LYS A 254 38.94 3.37 2.08
CA LYS A 254 39.61 2.68 0.97
C LYS A 254 38.81 2.82 -0.32
N ALA A 255 39.02 3.93 -1.04
CA ALA A 255 38.46 4.10 -2.38
C ALA A 255 39.32 3.39 -3.44
N ARG A 256 38.96 2.16 -3.83
CA ARG A 256 39.38 1.60 -5.12
C ARG A 256 38.31 0.67 -5.68
N VAL A 257 37.43 1.22 -6.52
CA VAL A 257 36.45 0.43 -7.29
C VAL A 257 37.13 -0.07 -8.56
N THR A 258 37.32 -1.39 -8.67
CA THR A 258 37.56 -2.04 -9.96
C THR A 258 36.20 -2.25 -10.64
N LEU A 259 35.97 -1.52 -11.73
CA LEU A 259 34.78 -1.51 -12.60
C LEU A 259 34.35 -2.88 -13.19
N HIS A 260 34.98 -3.98 -12.78
CA HIS A 260 34.78 -5.32 -13.35
C HIS A 260 33.59 -6.08 -12.76
N SER A 261 33.07 -5.70 -11.59
CA SER A 261 31.94 -6.39 -10.94
C SER A 261 30.57 -5.96 -11.47
N LEU A 262 30.43 -4.72 -11.97
CA LEU A 262 29.15 -4.21 -12.47
C LEU A 262 28.70 -4.85 -13.80
N LYS A 263 29.63 -5.40 -14.59
CA LYS A 263 29.34 -6.03 -15.89
C LYS A 263 28.88 -7.48 -15.82
N ARG A 264 28.89 -8.13 -14.64
CA ARG A 264 28.43 -9.52 -14.46
C ARG A 264 27.05 -9.64 -13.80
N ALA A 265 26.47 -8.52 -13.35
CA ALA A 265 25.21 -8.53 -12.57
C ALA A 265 23.99 -8.03 -13.37
N ILE A 266 24.19 -7.53 -14.60
CA ILE A 266 23.16 -7.28 -15.62
C ILE A 266 23.27 -8.42 -16.64
#